data_AF-A0A7S0G960-F1
#
_entry.id   AF-A0A7S0G960-F1
#
_cell.length_a   1.000
_cell.length_b   1.000
_cell.length_c   1.000
_cell.angle_alpha   90.00
_cell.angle_beta   90.00
_cell.angle_gamma   90.00
#
_symmetry.space_group_name_H-M   'P 1'
#
loop_
_entity.id
_entity.type
_entity.pdbx_description
1 polymer ?
#
loop_
_entity_poly.entity_id
_entity_poly.type
_entity_poly.pdbx_seq_one_letter_code
_entity_poly.pdbx_strand_id
1 'polypeptide(L)'
;HFRMITLIRLWDWSLCLHTRQGDKCKTGFECKYDHVHFPRPLPNHTIISADDLPKAYKENFDVMFDSRCRRHKIDKDSKGTRCYTASFHCPQEGKIYYAAYGPNSQSDLQGVHWYPTLKDANIAVDRVVLEEFHRRGLICNF
;
A
#
# COMPACT_ATOMS: atom_id res chain seq x y z
N HIS A 1 -4.49 -16.30 -10.86
CA HIS A 1 -3.59 -16.76 -9.78
C HIS A 1 -2.27 -15.98 -9.86
N PHE A 2 -2.19 -14.78 -9.27
CA PHE A 2 -0.98 -13.94 -9.32
C PHE A 2 0.00 -14.30 -8.18
N ARG A 3 1.30 -14.30 -8.51
CA ARG A 3 2.40 -14.86 -7.70
C ARG A 3 2.84 -13.91 -6.58
N MET A 4 2.15 -14.02 -5.45
CA MET A 4 2.33 -13.30 -4.18
C MET A 4 3.67 -13.46 -3.44
N ILE A 5 4.55 -14.36 -3.91
CA ILE A 5 5.73 -14.83 -3.13
C ILE A 5 6.78 -13.72 -2.97
N THR A 6 6.79 -12.71 -3.84
CA THR A 6 7.88 -11.74 -3.88
C THR A 6 7.61 -10.48 -3.06
N LEU A 7 6.36 -10.02 -2.89
CA LEU A 7 6.06 -8.94 -1.94
C LEU A 7 6.57 -9.30 -0.52
N ILE A 8 6.48 -10.57 -0.15
CA ILE A 8 7.05 -11.12 1.10
C ILE A 8 8.56 -10.91 1.16
N ARG A 9 9.25 -11.27 0.08
CA ARG A 9 10.72 -11.17 -0.05
C ARG A 9 11.22 -9.75 -0.21
N LEU A 10 10.37 -8.82 -0.66
CA LEU A 10 10.80 -7.44 -0.86
C LEU A 10 11.05 -6.73 0.46
N TRP A 11 10.34 -7.12 1.52
CA TRP A 11 10.27 -6.41 2.80
C TRP A 11 10.51 -7.30 4.03
N ASP A 12 10.88 -8.56 3.82
CA ASP A 12 11.11 -9.58 4.87
C ASP A 12 9.93 -9.74 5.85
N TRP A 13 8.71 -9.62 5.35
CA TRP A 13 7.50 -9.77 6.17
C TRP A 13 7.13 -11.23 6.42
N SER A 14 6.56 -11.51 7.59
CA SER A 14 6.03 -12.84 7.93
C SER A 14 4.53 -12.86 7.67
N LEU A 15 4.11 -13.14 6.43
CA LEU A 15 2.70 -12.98 6.02
C LEU A 15 1.72 -13.99 6.63
N CYS A 16 0.53 -13.50 6.96
CA CYS A 16 -0.62 -14.32 7.34
C CYS A 16 -1.23 -15.02 6.12
N LEU A 17 -1.27 -16.36 6.16
CA LEU A 17 -1.85 -17.18 5.09
C LEU A 17 -3.37 -16.96 4.90
N HIS A 18 -4.08 -16.59 5.97
CA HIS A 18 -5.53 -16.35 5.90
C HIS A 18 -5.88 -15.01 5.25
N THR A 19 -5.03 -14.00 5.39
CA THR A 19 -5.18 -12.71 4.71
C THR A 19 -5.04 -12.87 3.20
N ARG A 20 -4.14 -13.76 2.76
CA ARG A 20 -3.97 -14.17 1.36
C ARG A 20 -5.23 -14.80 0.73
N GLN A 21 -6.18 -15.29 1.54
CA GLN A 21 -7.43 -15.90 1.07
C GLN A 21 -8.64 -14.95 1.15
N GLY A 22 -8.39 -13.63 1.19
CA GLY A 22 -9.43 -12.60 1.20
C GLY A 22 -9.80 -12.13 2.60
N ASP A 23 -8.81 -11.70 3.39
CA ASP A 23 -9.03 -11.13 4.73
C ASP A 23 -9.78 -12.05 5.71
N LYS A 24 -9.60 -13.37 5.61
CA LYS A 24 -10.29 -14.35 6.47
C LYS A 24 -9.65 -14.54 7.86
N CYS A 25 -8.63 -13.76 8.19
CA CYS A 25 -7.95 -13.88 9.47
C CYS A 25 -8.86 -13.38 10.61
N LYS A 26 -9.22 -14.27 11.53
CA LYS A 26 -10.11 -13.94 12.66
C LYS A 26 -9.42 -13.20 13.81
N THR A 27 -8.09 -13.27 13.90
CA THR A 27 -7.33 -12.66 14.99
C THR A 27 -7.07 -11.17 14.77
N GLY A 28 -7.26 -10.66 13.54
CA GLY A 28 -7.08 -9.24 13.24
C GLY A 28 -5.70 -8.73 13.67
N PHE A 29 -5.68 -7.68 14.50
CA PHE A 29 -4.46 -7.05 15.02
C PHE A 29 -3.65 -7.94 15.97
N GLU A 30 -4.27 -8.96 16.58
CA GLU A 30 -3.57 -9.93 17.43
C GLU A 30 -2.86 -11.02 16.62
N CYS A 31 -2.95 -10.97 15.28
CA CYS A 31 -2.20 -11.91 14.45
C CYS A 31 -0.70 -11.65 14.60
N LYS A 32 0.06 -12.69 14.94
CA LYS A 32 1.53 -12.65 14.95
C LYS A 32 2.18 -12.50 13.56
N TYR A 33 1.37 -12.43 12.51
CA TYR A 33 1.79 -12.41 11.12
C TYR A 33 1.24 -11.17 10.42
N ASP A 34 2.00 -10.63 9.49
CA ASP A 34 1.68 -9.42 8.75
C ASP A 34 0.46 -9.63 7.83
N HIS A 35 -0.46 -8.68 7.85
CA HIS A 35 -1.65 -8.67 7.00
C HIS A 35 -1.45 -7.70 5.84
N VAL A 36 -1.31 -8.22 4.62
CA VAL A 36 -1.19 -7.38 3.41
C VAL A 36 -2.54 -7.15 2.76
N HIS A 37 -2.86 -5.89 2.45
CA HIS A 37 -4.00 -5.52 1.64
C HIS A 37 -3.73 -5.79 0.16
N PHE A 38 -4.68 -6.43 -0.53
CA PHE A 38 -4.61 -6.67 -1.97
C PHE A 38 -5.52 -5.67 -2.71
N PRO A 39 -4.97 -4.59 -3.29
CA PRO A 39 -5.76 -3.54 -3.90
C PRO A 39 -6.47 -4.04 -5.14
N ARG A 40 -7.76 -3.69 -5.22
CA ARG A 40 -8.54 -3.83 -6.44
C ARG A 40 -8.09 -2.75 -7.43
N PRO A 41 -8.34 -2.94 -8.75
CA PRO A 41 -8.12 -1.86 -9.72
C PRO A 41 -8.80 -0.57 -9.26
N LEU A 42 -8.04 0.52 -9.26
CA LEU A 42 -8.50 1.82 -8.76
C LEU A 42 -9.18 2.62 -9.88
N PRO A 43 -10.20 3.45 -9.58
CA PRO A 43 -10.87 4.28 -10.58
C PRO A 43 -9.91 5.32 -11.17
N ASN A 44 -9.76 5.41 -12.49
CA ASN A 44 -8.72 6.25 -13.13
C ASN A 44 -8.78 7.77 -12.84
N HIS A 45 -9.85 8.29 -12.22
CA HIS A 45 -10.10 9.72 -12.07
C HIS A 45 -9.74 10.29 -10.69
N THR A 46 -9.40 9.47 -9.70
CA THR A 46 -9.05 9.99 -8.37
C THR A 46 -7.65 10.60 -8.39
N ILE A 47 -7.60 11.93 -8.43
CA ILE A 47 -6.38 12.71 -8.24
C ILE A 47 -6.22 12.91 -6.74
N ILE A 48 -5.12 12.41 -6.18
CA ILE A 48 -4.80 12.64 -4.78
C ILE A 48 -3.47 13.39 -4.64
N SER A 49 -3.38 14.16 -3.57
CA SER A 49 -2.19 14.85 -3.09
C SER A 49 -1.47 14.03 -2.01
N ALA A 50 -0.21 14.38 -1.73
CA ALA A 50 0.55 13.74 -0.66
C ALA A 50 0.00 14.06 0.75
N ASP A 51 -0.83 15.11 0.87
CA ASP A 51 -1.38 15.59 2.14
C ASP A 51 -2.74 14.97 2.46
N ASP A 52 -3.39 14.32 1.48
CA ASP A 52 -4.74 13.78 1.65
C ASP A 52 -4.77 12.63 2.66
N LEU A 53 -3.77 11.74 2.65
CA LEU A 53 -3.70 10.65 3.62
C LEU A 53 -3.42 11.16 5.04
N PRO A 54 -2.41 12.02 5.30
CA PRO A 54 -2.25 12.64 6.61
C PRO A 54 -3.49 13.38 7.11
N LYS A 55 -4.16 14.14 6.23
CA LYS A 55 -5.39 14.86 6.55
C LYS A 55 -6.51 13.91 6.91
N ALA A 56 -6.76 12.88 6.10
CA ALA A 56 -7.77 11.87 6.37
C ALA A 56 -7.54 11.16 7.71
N TYR A 57 -6.28 10.86 8.05
CA TYR A 57 -5.93 10.27 9.33
C TYR A 57 -6.25 11.18 10.52
N LYS A 58 -5.89 12.46 10.40
CA LYS A 58 -6.16 13.43 11.45
C LYS A 58 -7.66 13.65 11.65
N GLU A 59 -8.42 13.75 10.56
CA GLU A 59 -9.87 14.04 10.60
C GLU A 59 -10.72 12.85 11.07
N ASN A 60 -10.33 11.61 10.72
CA ASN A 60 -11.20 10.43 10.95
C ASN A 60 -10.74 9.53 12.11
N PHE A 61 -9.48 9.60 12.53
CA PHE A 61 -8.95 8.75 13.60
C PHE A 61 -8.30 9.52 14.75
N ASP A 62 -8.16 10.86 14.63
CA ASP A 62 -7.40 11.70 15.56
C ASP A 62 -5.95 11.20 15.82
N VAL A 63 -5.38 10.50 14.83
CA VAL A 63 -4.01 9.97 14.87
C VAL A 63 -3.11 10.87 14.04
N MET A 64 -1.97 11.26 14.59
CA MET A 64 -0.92 11.91 13.81
C MET A 64 -0.31 10.92 12.82
N PHE A 65 -0.28 11.32 11.54
CA PHE A 65 0.39 10.54 10.52
C PHE A 65 1.90 10.47 10.80
N ASP A 66 2.42 9.27 10.97
CA ASP A 66 3.82 9.03 11.27
C ASP A 66 4.54 8.53 10.02
N SER A 67 5.58 9.26 9.58
CA SER A 67 6.37 8.89 8.41
C SER A 67 7.07 7.54 8.57
N ARG A 68 7.29 7.05 9.80
CA ARG A 68 7.82 5.70 10.09
C ARG A 68 6.88 4.58 9.65
N CYS A 69 5.61 4.88 9.40
CA CYS A 69 4.66 3.94 8.82
C CYS A 69 4.95 3.67 7.34
N ARG A 70 5.75 4.50 6.66
CA ARG A 70 6.16 4.27 5.27
C ARG A 70 7.47 3.50 5.20
N ARG A 71 7.53 2.55 4.28
CA ARG A 71 8.78 1.93 3.83
C ARG A 71 8.88 2.05 2.32
N HIS A 72 10.08 2.25 1.80
CA HIS A 72 10.33 2.31 0.35
C HIS A 72 11.44 1.35 -0.03
N LYS A 73 11.37 0.85 -1.26
CA LYS A 73 12.42 0.03 -1.86
C LYS A 73 12.83 0.65 -3.18
N ILE A 74 14.14 0.59 -3.42
CA ILE A 74 14.78 1.12 -4.60
C ILE A 74 15.41 -0.06 -5.32
N ASP A 75 15.15 -0.18 -6.62
CA ASP A 75 15.82 -1.12 -7.49
C ASP A 75 16.33 -0.40 -8.74
N LYS A 76 17.00 -1.12 -9.64
CA LYS A 76 17.41 -0.62 -10.95
C LYS A 76 16.77 -1.46 -12.03
N ASP A 77 16.25 -0.79 -13.06
CA ASP A 77 15.80 -1.47 -14.27
C ASP A 77 17.00 -2.02 -15.08
N SER A 78 16.70 -2.70 -16.20
CA SER A 78 17.71 -3.24 -17.12
C SER A 78 18.66 -2.18 -17.70
N LYS A 79 18.31 -0.89 -17.65
CA LYS A 79 19.11 0.24 -18.12
C LYS A 79 19.88 0.91 -16.98
N GLY A 80 19.79 0.40 -15.76
CA GLY A 80 20.41 0.99 -14.57
C GLY A 80 19.63 2.16 -13.97
N THR A 81 18.44 2.47 -14.50
CA THR A 81 17.57 3.55 -14.02
C THR A 81 16.95 3.16 -12.70
N ARG A 82 16.99 4.03 -11.70
CA ARG A 82 16.36 3.77 -10.41
C ARG A 82 14.85 3.71 -10.56
N CYS A 83 14.24 2.70 -9.97
CA CYS A 83 12.81 2.58 -9.81
C CYS A 83 12.46 2.38 -8.32
N TYR A 84 11.29 2.85 -7.93
CA TYR A 84 10.87 2.97 -6.56
C TYR A 84 9.56 2.21 -6.37
N THR A 85 9.40 1.58 -5.22
CA THR A 85 8.10 1.11 -4.75
C THR A 85 7.95 1.47 -3.27
N ALA A 86 6.72 1.59 -2.79
CA ALA A 86 6.44 2.01 -1.43
C ALA A 86 5.42 1.09 -0.77
N SER A 87 5.47 1.04 0.55
CA SER A 87 4.46 0.43 1.39
C SER A 87 4.13 1.33 2.57
N PHE A 88 2.94 1.15 3.10
CA PHE A 88 2.42 1.86 4.25
C PHE A 88 1.84 0.86 5.24
N HIS A 89 2.39 0.84 6.45
CA HIS A 89 1.87 0.05 7.54
C HIS A 89 0.86 0.88 8.33
N CYS A 90 -0.42 0.59 8.16
CA CYS A 90 -1.51 1.31 8.82
C CYS A 90 -1.46 1.08 10.33
N PRO A 91 -1.23 2.13 11.14
CA PRO A 91 -1.17 1.99 12.60
C PRO A 91 -2.54 1.67 13.22
N GLN A 92 -3.62 2.03 12.55
CA GLN A 92 -4.99 1.80 13.02
C GLN A 92 -5.42 0.34 12.90
N GLU A 93 -4.87 -0.40 11.92
CA GLU A 93 -5.36 -1.73 11.57
C GLU A 93 -4.28 -2.81 11.60
N GLY A 94 -3.00 -2.44 11.77
CA GLY A 94 -1.87 -3.37 11.64
C GLY A 94 -1.77 -3.98 10.24
N LYS A 95 -2.34 -3.30 9.23
CA LYS A 95 -2.44 -3.77 7.86
C LYS A 95 -1.43 -3.06 6.97
N ILE A 96 -0.80 -3.81 6.09
CA ILE A 96 0.22 -3.31 5.19
C ILE A 96 -0.39 -3.08 3.81
N TYR A 97 -0.28 -1.86 3.34
CA TYR A 97 -0.65 -1.41 2.01
C TYR A 97 0.61 -1.27 1.17
N TYR A 98 0.53 -1.55 -0.12
CA TYR A 98 1.64 -1.36 -1.04
C TYR A 98 1.20 -0.53 -2.24
N ALA A 99 2.15 0.18 -2.82
CA ALA A 99 1.93 0.98 -4.01
C ALA A 99 1.44 0.09 -5.15
N ALA A 100 0.28 0.42 -5.70
CA ALA A 100 -0.30 -0.29 -6.83
C ALA A 100 -1.03 0.69 -7.75
N TYR A 101 -0.98 0.40 -9.05
CA TYR A 101 -1.60 1.22 -10.09
C TYR A 101 -1.09 2.68 -10.11
N GLY A 102 -1.78 3.55 -10.84
CA GLY A 102 -1.45 4.97 -10.91
C GLY A 102 -0.48 5.34 -12.04
N PRO A 103 -0.29 6.65 -12.25
CA PRO A 103 0.52 7.17 -13.36
C PRO A 103 1.96 6.70 -13.28
N ASN A 104 2.58 6.49 -14.44
CA ASN A 104 3.99 6.13 -14.59
C ASN A 104 4.41 4.81 -13.95
N SER A 105 3.46 4.00 -13.44
CA SER A 105 3.77 2.70 -12.85
C SER A 105 4.11 1.67 -13.93
N GLN A 106 5.12 0.85 -13.66
CA GLN A 106 5.43 -0.34 -14.42
C GLN A 106 5.30 -1.54 -13.49
N SER A 107 4.47 -2.51 -13.86
CA SER A 107 4.34 -3.75 -13.09
C SER A 107 5.35 -4.77 -13.59
N ASP A 108 6.03 -5.44 -12.67
CA ASP A 108 6.86 -6.60 -13.02
C ASP A 108 6.01 -7.89 -13.16
N LEU A 109 6.64 -8.98 -13.58
CA LEU A 109 5.97 -10.30 -13.69
C LEU A 109 5.45 -10.85 -12.35
N GLN A 110 5.82 -10.21 -11.24
CA GLN A 110 5.48 -10.59 -9.87
C GLN A 110 4.35 -9.71 -9.33
N GLY A 111 3.86 -8.74 -10.11
CA GLY A 111 2.77 -7.84 -9.74
C GLY A 111 3.21 -6.67 -8.84
N VAL A 112 4.51 -6.43 -8.72
CA VAL A 112 5.05 -5.27 -7.98
C VAL A 112 5.02 -4.06 -8.91
N HIS A 113 4.39 -2.98 -8.47
CA HIS A 113 4.40 -1.73 -9.21
C HIS A 113 5.62 -0.90 -8.82
N TRP A 114 6.39 -0.54 -9.84
CA TRP A 114 7.59 0.28 -9.77
C TRP A 114 7.33 1.65 -10.41
N TYR A 115 7.87 2.69 -9.80
CA TYR A 115 7.64 4.09 -10.16
C TYR A 115 8.97 4.81 -10.42
N PRO A 116 9.00 5.85 -11.26
CA PRO A 116 10.24 6.59 -11.56
C PRO A 116 10.75 7.42 -10.38
N THR A 117 9.86 7.84 -9.47
CA THR A 117 10.22 8.66 -8.31
C THR A 117 9.63 8.08 -7.02
N LEU A 118 10.29 8.36 -5.89
CA LEU A 118 9.76 8.01 -4.57
C LEU A 118 8.43 8.72 -4.27
N LYS A 119 8.25 9.95 -4.79
CA LYS A 119 7.01 10.71 -4.65
C LYS A 119 5.84 9.98 -5.31
N ASP A 120 6.02 9.49 -6.54
CA ASP A 120 4.98 8.75 -7.26
C ASP A 120 4.61 7.45 -6.55
N ALA A 121 5.61 6.70 -6.04
CA ALA A 121 5.37 5.50 -5.26
C ALA A 121 4.57 5.78 -3.97
N ASN A 122 4.91 6.88 -3.28
CA ASN A 122 4.20 7.32 -2.07
C ASN A 122 2.75 7.72 -2.36
N ILE A 123 2.52 8.50 -3.41
CA ILE A 123 1.17 8.87 -3.85
C ILE A 123 0.39 7.60 -4.23
N ALA A 124 1.01 6.64 -4.93
CA ALA A 124 0.30 5.43 -5.29
C ALA A 124 -0.13 4.58 -4.08
N VAL A 125 0.72 4.45 -3.05
CA VAL A 125 0.30 3.75 -1.82
C VAL A 125 -0.76 4.54 -1.05
N ASP A 126 -0.68 5.87 -1.02
CA ASP A 126 -1.68 6.71 -0.35
C ASP A 126 -3.06 6.54 -0.97
N ARG A 127 -3.11 6.51 -2.31
CA ARG A 127 -4.35 6.29 -3.04
C ARG A 127 -4.95 4.93 -2.73
N VAL A 128 -4.12 3.88 -2.67
CA VAL A 128 -4.56 2.54 -2.28
C VAL A 128 -5.20 2.56 -0.88
N VAL A 129 -4.60 3.26 0.08
CA VAL A 129 -5.13 3.35 1.46
C VAL A 129 -6.44 4.13 1.50
N LEU A 130 -6.48 5.31 0.89
CA LEU A 130 -7.66 6.18 0.89
C LEU A 130 -8.86 5.53 0.19
N GLU A 131 -8.64 4.91 -0.97
CA GLU A 131 -9.68 4.19 -1.71
C GLU A 131 -10.23 3.02 -0.88
N GLU A 132 -9.37 2.27 -0.18
CA GLU A 132 -9.83 1.19 0.70
C GLU A 132 -10.63 1.72 1.89
N PHE A 133 -10.20 2.84 2.48
CA PHE A 133 -10.91 3.48 3.59
C PHE A 133 -12.27 3.99 3.16
N HIS A 134 -12.34 4.65 2.00
CA HIS A 134 -13.59 5.15 1.44
C HIS A 134 -14.55 4.02 1.09
N ARG A 135 -14.06 2.97 0.45
CA ARG A 135 -14.85 1.76 0.13
C ARG A 135 -15.45 1.11 1.37
N ARG A 136 -14.77 1.23 2.51
CA ARG A 136 -15.24 0.70 3.81
C ARG A 136 -16.07 1.69 4.61
N GLY A 137 -16.29 2.91 4.09
CA GLY A 137 -17.03 3.96 4.78
C GLY A 137 -16.28 4.55 5.97
N LEU A 138 -14.95 4.41 6.04
CA LEU A 138 -14.13 5.01 7.09
C LEU A 138 -13.86 6.50 6.84
N ILE A 139 -13.93 6.93 5.57
CA ILE A 139 -13.81 8.32 5.15
C ILE A 139 -14.87 8.62 4.09
N CYS A 140 -15.45 9.82 4.13
CA CYS A 140 -16.54 10.19 3.23
C CYS A 140 -16.04 10.75 1.88
N ASN A 141 -14.91 11.46 1.86
CA ASN A 141 -14.29 12.05 0.66
C ASN A 141 -12.77 12.22 0.88
N PHE A 142 -12.00 12.19 -0.20
CA PHE A 142 -10.57 12.53 -0.23
C PHE A 142 -10.16 12.94 -1.65
#